data_AF-A0A7W8MVF2-F1
#
_entry.id   AF-A0A7W8MVF2-F1
#
_cell.length_a   1.000
_cell.length_b   1.000
_cell.length_c   1.000
_cell.angle_alpha   90.00
_cell.angle_beta   90.00
_cell.angle_gamma   90.00
#
_symmetry.space_group_name_H-M   'P 1'
#
loop_
_entity.id
_entity.type
_entity.pdbx_description
1 polymer ?
#
loop_
_entity_poly.entity_id
_entity_poly.type
_entity_poly.pdbx_seq_one_letter_code
_entity_poly.pdbx_strand_id
1 'polypeptide(L)' 'MFEIVGRLRCPICFVAVRQDEKVFLDIMNTVIHQECYHRSNSHKLPIKDEGTFQKMLLKYPFFK' A
#
# COMPACT_ATOMS: atom_id res chain seq x y z
N MET A 1 2.91 -16.99 -7.09
CA MET A 1 2.04 -16.51 -6.00
C MET A 1 2.79 -15.38 -5.32
N PHE A 2 2.22 -14.19 -5.14
CA PHE A 2 2.95 -13.06 -4.56
C PHE A 2 3.27 -13.34 -3.08
N GLU A 3 4.54 -13.56 -2.73
CA GLU A 3 4.94 -13.93 -1.36
C GLU A 3 4.66 -12.84 -0.31
N ILE A 4 4.51 -11.60 -0.78
CA ILE A 4 4.26 -10.43 0.06
C ILE A 4 2.81 -10.35 0.56
N VAL A 5 1.87 -11.07 -0.06
CA VAL A 5 0.46 -11.06 0.31
C VAL A 5 0.29 -11.66 1.70
N GLY A 6 -0.35 -10.90 2.61
CA GLY A 6 -0.49 -11.28 4.02
C GLY A 6 0.71 -10.93 4.90
N ARG A 7 1.84 -10.52 4.32
CA ARG A 7 3.03 -10.03 5.07
C ARG A 7 3.10 -8.52 5.11
N LEU A 8 2.72 -7.84 4.01
CA LEU A 8 2.74 -6.40 3.93
C LEU A 8 1.67 -5.78 4.83
N ARG A 9 2.08 -4.90 5.75
CA ARG A 9 1.19 -4.21 6.68
C ARG A 9 1.21 -2.72 6.40
N CYS A 10 0.04 -2.09 6.54
CA CYS A 10 -0.06 -0.64 6.50
C CYS A 10 0.68 -0.03 7.72
N PRO A 11 1.53 0.98 7.54
CA PRO A 11 2.32 1.57 8.62
C PRO A 11 1.48 2.39 9.62
N ILE A 12 0.21 2.67 9.30
CA ILE A 12 -0.68 3.48 10.15
C ILE A 12 -1.52 2.60 11.06
N CYS A 13 -2.15 1.55 10.52
CA CYS A 13 -3.04 0.66 11.29
C CYS A 13 -2.42 -0.69 11.66
N PHE A 14 -1.23 -1.01 11.12
CA PHE A 14 -0.50 -2.28 11.34
C PHE A 14 -1.25 -3.55 10.90
N VAL A 15 -2.35 -3.40 10.17
CA VAL A 15 -3.14 -4.49 9.58
C VAL A 15 -2.54 -4.87 8.22
N ALA A 16 -2.60 -6.17 7.90
CA ALA A 16 -2.16 -6.68 6.61
C ALA A 16 -3.03 -6.13 5.47
N VAL A 17 -2.40 -5.70 4.38
CA VAL A 17 -3.07 -5.16 3.21
C VAL A 17 -3.60 -6.31 2.35
N ARG A 18 -4.92 -6.31 2.08
CA ARG A 18 -5.59 -7.29 1.21
C ARG A 18 -5.57 -6.82 -0.24
N GLN A 19 -5.68 -7.77 -1.17
CA GLN A 19 -5.52 -7.48 -2.61
C GLN A 19 -6.59 -6.54 -3.18
N ASP A 20 -7.81 -6.63 -2.66
CA ASP A 20 -8.99 -5.86 -3.05
C ASP A 20 -9.06 -4.48 -2.39
N GLU A 21 -8.22 -4.21 -1.39
CA GLU A 21 -8.22 -2.94 -0.68
C GLU A 21 -7.57 -1.82 -1.49
N LYS A 22 -8.14 -0.61 -1.38
CA LYS A 22 -7.57 0.60 -1.98
C LYS A 22 -6.38 1.11 -1.17
N VAL A 23 -5.29 1.38 -1.86
CA VAL A 23 -4.03 1.80 -1.28
C VAL A 23 -3.40 2.93 -2.07
N PHE A 24 -2.56 3.69 -1.37
CA PHE A 24 -1.56 4.56 -1.96
C PHE A 24 -0.20 3.87 -1.91
N LEU A 25 0.58 4.07 -2.97
CA LEU A 25 2.00 3.80 -3.01
C LEU A 25 2.72 5.14 -2.99
N ASP A 26 3.59 5.38 -2.01
CA ASP A 26 4.40 6.60 -1.97
C ASP A 26 5.71 6.47 -2.77
N ILE A 27 6.49 7.55 -2.84
CA ILE A 27 7.79 7.57 -3.51
C ILE A 27 8.83 6.63 -2.89
N MET A 28 8.67 6.23 -1.63
CA MET A 28 9.53 5.27 -0.92
C MET A 28 9.05 3.82 -1.10
N ASN A 29 8.03 3.60 -1.94
CA ASN A 29 7.34 2.33 -2.16
C ASN A 29 6.61 1.78 -0.92
N THR A 30 6.22 2.65 0.01
CA THR A 30 5.36 2.27 1.13
C THR A 30 3.93 2.11 0.66
N VAL A 31 3.27 1.01 1.04
CA VAL A 31 1.85 0.79 0.78
C VAL A 31 1.04 1.18 2.01
N ILE A 32 0.11 2.11 1.83
CA ILE A 32 -0.74 2.64 2.90
C ILE A 32 -2.20 2.50 2.47
N HIS A 33 -3.08 1.99 3.34
CA HIS A 33 -4.53 2.02 3.06
C HIS A 33 -4.98 3.45 2.76
N GLN A 34 -5.80 3.61 1.74
CA GLN A 34 -6.30 4.94 1.34
C GLN A 34 -7.01 5.64 2.50
N GLU A 35 -7.86 4.92 3.25
CA GLU A 35 -8.53 5.47 4.44
C GLU A 35 -7.55 5.89 5.54
N CYS A 36 -6.51 5.10 5.78
CA CYS A 36 -5.49 5.41 6.79
C CYS A 36 -4.68 6.64 6.40
N TYR A 37 -4.34 6.77 5.11
CA TYR A 37 -3.64 7.94 4.60
C TYR A 37 -4.44 9.22 4.85
N HIS A 38 -5.75 9.22 4.57
CA HIS A 38 -6.60 10.40 4.82
C HIS A 38 -6.75 10.74 6.31
N ARG A 39 -6.84 9.73 7.19
CA ARG A 39 -6.98 9.92 8.64
C ARG A 39 -5.68 10.29 9.36
N SER A 40 -4.53 9.95 8.79
CA SER A 40 -3.24 10.27 9.42
C SER A 40 -2.89 11.76 9.28
N ASN A 41 -2.44 12.36 10.40
CA ASN A 41 -1.83 13.69 10.43
C ASN A 41 -0.29 13.64 10.22
N SER A 42 0.26 12.46 9.94
CA SER A 42 1.69 12.26 9.69
C SER A 42 2.13 12.95 8.41
N HIS A 43 3.42 13.27 8.30
CA HIS A 43 4.01 13.80 7.07
C HIS A 43 3.76 12.83 5.91
N LYS A 44 2.85 13.20 5.00
CA LYS A 44 2.50 12.41 3.83
C LYS A 44 3.56 12.60 2.76
N LEU A 45 4.28 11.54 2.45
CA LEU A 45 5.16 11.53 1.29
C LEU A 45 4.33 11.67 0.00
N PRO A 46 4.90 12.22 -1.08
CA PRO A 46 4.20 12.29 -2.36
C PRO A 46 3.71 10.92 -2.83
N ILE A 47 2.47 10.88 -3.34
CA ILE A 47 1.87 9.66 -3.89
C ILE A 47 2.48 9.39 -5.26
N LYS A 48 3.01 8.18 -5.42
CA LYS A 48 3.57 7.64 -6.67
C LYS A 48 2.50 6.93 -7.51
N ASP A 49 1.58 6.21 -6.87
CA ASP A 49 0.46 5.53 -7.52
C ASP A 49 -0.69 5.29 -6.53
N GLU A 50 -1.89 5.04 -7.07
CA GLU A 50 -3.10 4.74 -6.31
C GLU A 50 -3.92 3.63 -6.99
N GLY A 51 -4.72 2.92 -6.22
CA GLY A 51 -5.63 1.89 -6.72
C GLY A 51 -5.73 0.71 -5.77
N THR A 52 -6.13 -0.46 -6.26
CA THR A 52 -6.14 -1.67 -5.43
C THR A 52 -4.74 -2.18 -5.18
N PHE A 53 -4.50 -2.88 -4.06
CA PHE A 53 -3.21 -3.52 -3.83
C PHE A 53 -2.87 -4.54 -4.92
N GLN A 54 -3.87 -5.24 -5.48
CA GLN A 54 -3.70 -6.11 -6.65
C GLN A 54 -3.10 -5.37 -7.85
N LYS A 55 -3.54 -4.13 -8.14
CA LYS A 55 -2.95 -3.32 -9.21
C LYS A 55 -1.47 -3.07 -8.93
N MET A 56 -1.09 -2.80 -7.68
CA MET A 56 0.31 -2.59 -7.29
C MET A 56 1.15 -3.85 -7.50
N LEU A 57 0.65 -5.01 -7.06
CA LEU A 57 1.31 -6.30 -7.23
C LEU A 57 1.58 -6.63 -8.71
N LEU A 58 0.63 -6.32 -9.59
CA LEU A 58 0.76 -6.58 -11.03
C LEU A 58 1.69 -5.58 -11.74
N LYS A 59 1.71 -4.32 -11.29
CA LYS A 59 2.45 -3.24 -11.95
C LYS A 59 3.92 -3.19 -11.54
N TYR A 60 4.23 -3.50 -10.27
CA TYR A 60 5.56 -3.26 -9.71
C TYR A 60 6.31 -4.58 -9.41
N PRO A 61 7.43 -4.85 -10.11
CA PRO A 61 8.16 -6.12 -9.98
C PRO A 61 8.71 -6.42 -8.58
N PHE A 62 8.95 -5.40 -7.75
CA PHE A 62 9.52 -5.57 -6.41
C PHE A 62 8.56 -6.19 -5.39
N PHE A 63 7.30 -6.43 -5.76
CA PHE A 63 6.34 -7.19 -4.94
C PHE A 63 6.29 -8.69 -5.27
N LYS A 64 7.06 -9.14 -6.26
CA LYS A 64 7.16 -10.56 -6.63
C LYS A 64 7.97 -11.33 -5.61
#